data_AF-A0A526YH46-F1
#
_entry.id   AF-A0A526YH46-F1
#
_cell.length_a   1.000
_cell.length_b   1.000
_cell.length_c   1.000
_cell.angle_alpha   90.00
_cell.angle_beta   90.00
_cell.angle_gamma   90.00
#
_symmetry.space_group_name_H-M   'P 1'
#
loop_
_entity.id
_entity.type
_entity.pdbx_description
1 polymer ?
#
loop_
_entity_poly.entity_id
_entity_poly.type
_entity_poly.pdbx_seq_one_letter_code
_entity_poly.pdbx_strand_id
1 'polypeptide(L)'
;MDTLTIKAKGISVTVDLTVGHLADMTVDIDGRRLKPLHRAPWIDEPRETLPPDLPEGTVRLSGDFLCAPFSRSDVEEAPLHGWPANSR
;
A
#
# COMPACT_ATOMS: atom_id res chain seq x y z
N MET A 1 10.83 -6.23 -3.42
CA MET A 1 9.94 -5.77 -2.34
C MET A 1 10.56 -6.21 -1.05
N ASP A 2 10.87 -5.28 -0.14
CA ASP A 2 11.34 -5.61 1.21
C ASP A 2 10.12 -5.69 2.13
N THR A 3 9.92 -6.81 2.81
CA THR A 3 8.65 -7.07 3.52
C THR A 3 8.86 -7.69 4.88
N LEU A 4 8.04 -7.28 5.84
CA LEU A 4 7.95 -7.86 7.17
C LEU A 4 6.55 -8.42 7.41
N THR A 5 6.44 -9.72 7.71
CA THR A 5 5.17 -10.34 8.11
C THR A 5 5.10 -10.50 9.62
N ILE A 6 4.05 -9.95 10.22
CA ILE A 6 3.71 -10.07 11.65
C ILE A 6 2.54 -11.05 11.78
N LYS A 7 2.63 -12.01 12.70
CA LYS A 7 1.63 -13.06 12.89
C LYS A 7 1.17 -13.14 14.34
N ALA A 8 -0.12 -13.42 14.52
CA ALA A 8 -0.71 -13.82 15.79
C ALA A 8 -1.74 -14.94 15.54
N LYS A 9 -2.38 -15.45 16.60
CA LYS A 9 -3.38 -16.52 16.48
C LYS A 9 -4.52 -16.09 15.56
N GLY A 10 -4.63 -16.73 14.39
CA GLY A 10 -5.70 -16.49 13.42
C GLY A 10 -5.59 -15.20 12.61
N ILE A 11 -4.45 -14.50 12.64
CA ILE A 11 -4.25 -13.26 11.87
C ILE A 11 -2.80 -13.11 11.42
N SER A 12 -2.61 -12.62 10.19
CA SER A 12 -1.32 -12.25 9.62
C SER A 12 -1.45 -10.91 8.92
N VAL A 13 -0.43 -10.06 9.03
CA VAL A 13 -0.30 -8.82 8.27
C VAL A 13 1.11 -8.70 7.73
N THR A 14 1.25 -8.25 6.48
CA THR A 14 2.54 -8.01 5.83
C THR A 14 2.69 -6.53 5.56
N VAL A 15 3.79 -5.94 6.02
CA VAL A 15 4.18 -4.56 5.74
C VAL A 15 5.20 -4.56 4.60
N ASP A 16 4.99 -3.75 3.56
CA ASP A 16 6.03 -3.39 2.60
C ASP A 16 6.88 -2.28 3.20
N LEU A 17 8.11 -2.59 3.56
CA LEU A 17 9.02 -1.64 4.23
C LEU A 17 9.53 -0.56 3.28
N THR A 18 9.38 -0.75 1.97
CA THR A 18 9.77 0.24 0.96
C THR A 18 8.88 1.48 1.03
N VAL A 19 7.59 1.29 1.31
CA VAL A 19 6.57 2.36 1.28
C VAL A 19 5.69 2.45 2.53
N GLY A 20 5.85 1.53 3.48
CA GLY A 20 5.05 1.49 4.71
C GLY A 20 3.63 0.97 4.54
N HIS A 21 3.29 0.37 3.39
CA HIS A 21 1.95 -0.15 3.12
C HIS A 21 1.67 -1.44 3.90
N LEU A 22 0.41 -1.66 4.28
CA LEU A 22 -0.05 -3.01 4.61
C LEU A 22 -0.37 -3.73 3.31
N ALA A 23 0.55 -4.57 2.84
CA ALA A 23 0.49 -5.18 1.51
C ALA A 23 -0.39 -6.44 1.45
N ASP A 24 -0.55 -7.16 2.56
CA ASP A 24 -1.43 -8.32 2.68
C ASP A 24 -1.93 -8.48 4.11
N MET A 25 -3.16 -8.99 4.26
CA MET A 25 -3.75 -9.31 5.54
C MET A 25 -4.61 -10.55 5.40
N THR A 26 -4.44 -11.49 6.33
CA THR A 26 -5.30 -12.67 6.43
C THR A 26 -5.89 -12.78 7.82
N VAL A 27 -7.18 -13.12 7.90
CA VAL A 27 -7.88 -13.39 9.16
C VAL A 27 -8.64 -14.70 9.05
N ASP A 28 -8.37 -15.63 9.95
CA ASP A 28 -9.09 -16.90 10.08
C ASP A 28 -10.16 -16.76 11.18
N ILE A 29 -11.45 -16.74 10.80
CA ILE A 29 -12.60 -16.56 11.70
C ILE A 29 -13.77 -17.42 11.23
N ASP A 30 -14.46 -18.09 12.16
CA ASP A 30 -15.64 -18.94 11.89
C ASP A 30 -15.46 -19.96 10.75
N GLY A 31 -14.28 -20.58 10.67
CA GLY A 31 -13.93 -21.55 9.62
C GLY A 31 -13.69 -20.93 8.23
N ARG A 32 -13.61 -19.60 8.13
CA ARG A 32 -13.34 -18.86 6.89
C ARG A 32 -11.99 -18.15 6.97
N ARG A 33 -11.35 -17.99 5.81
CA ARG A 33 -10.16 -17.14 5.64
C ARG A 33 -10.53 -15.89 4.88
N LEU A 34 -10.44 -14.74 5.54
CA LEU A 34 -10.68 -13.41 4.95
C LEU A 34 -9.36 -12.82 4.45
N LYS A 35 -9.42 -12.12 3.30
CA LYS A 35 -8.33 -11.34 2.72
C LYS A 35 -8.87 -9.96 2.31
N PRO A 36 -8.91 -8.98 3.24
CA PRO A 36 -9.59 -7.72 2.99
C PRO A 36 -8.77 -6.73 2.15
N LEU A 37 -7.46 -6.97 1.99
CA LEU A 37 -6.56 -6.07 1.28
C LEU A 37 -6.35 -6.54 -0.16
N HIS A 38 -6.46 -5.60 -1.10
CA HIS A 38 -6.27 -5.84 -2.52
C HIS A 38 -5.07 -5.06 -3.03
N ARG A 39 -4.34 -5.62 -4.00
CA ARG A 39 -3.23 -4.96 -4.69
C ARG A 39 -3.68 -4.56 -6.09
N ALA A 40 -3.17 -3.44 -6.59
CA ALA A 40 -3.38 -3.08 -7.97
C ALA A 40 -2.78 -4.16 -8.89
N PRO A 41 -3.44 -4.53 -10.00
CA PRO A 41 -2.99 -5.62 -10.86
C PRO A 41 -1.66 -5.32 -11.58
N TRP A 42 -1.25 -4.05 -11.66
CA TRP A 42 -0.03 -3.61 -12.34
C TRP A 42 1.18 -3.46 -11.42
N ILE A 43 1.08 -3.78 -10.13
CA ILE A 43 2.14 -3.48 -9.15
C ILE A 43 3.46 -4.21 -9.42
N ASP A 44 3.41 -5.33 -10.13
CA ASP A 44 4.58 -6.14 -10.49
C ASP A 44 5.00 -5.94 -11.96
N GLU A 45 4.36 -5.01 -12.69
CA GLU A 45 4.71 -4.65 -14.06
C GLU A 45 5.93 -3.72 -14.10
N PRO A 46 6.80 -3.79 -15.13
CA PRO A 46 7.93 -2.88 -15.25
C PRO A 46 7.47 -1.41 -15.33
N ARG A 47 8.19 -0.48 -14.70
CA ARG A 47 7.78 0.94 -14.64
C ARG A 47 7.61 1.57 -16.03
N GLU A 48 8.40 1.10 -16.99
CA GLU A 48 8.40 1.57 -18.39
C GLU A 48 7.15 1.15 -19.17
N THR A 49 6.39 0.15 -18.68
CA THR A 49 5.11 -0.26 -19.30
C THR A 49 3.93 0.54 -18.76
N LEU A 50 4.11 1.26 -17.66
CA LEU A 50 3.09 2.10 -17.05
C LEU A 50 3.09 3.52 -17.67
N PRO A 51 1.95 4.23 -17.67
CA PRO A 51 1.90 5.62 -18.10
C PRO A 51 3.00 6.47 -17.44
N PRO A 52 3.68 7.35 -18.19
CA PRO A 52 4.78 8.14 -17.65
C PRO A 52 4.30 9.09 -16.54
N ASP A 53 3.06 9.55 -16.62
CA ASP A 53 2.40 10.47 -15.70
C ASP A 53 1.60 9.80 -14.57
N LEU A 54 1.71 8.46 -14.42
CA LEU A 54 1.07 7.76 -13.32
C LEU A 54 1.63 8.26 -11.97
N PRO A 55 0.78 8.72 -11.02
CA PRO A 55 1.25 9.19 -9.72
C PRO A 55 2.01 8.10 -8.96
N GLU A 56 3.08 8.47 -8.25
CA GLU A 56 3.95 7.52 -7.53
C GLU A 56 3.18 6.64 -6.54
N GLY A 57 2.26 7.22 -5.75
CA GLY A 57 1.40 6.43 -4.86
C GLY A 57 0.49 5.43 -5.59
N THR A 58 0.19 5.64 -6.88
CA THR A 58 -0.59 4.71 -7.70
C THR A 58 0.26 3.59 -8.30
N VAL A 59 1.55 3.84 -8.55
CA VAL A 59 2.50 2.82 -9.07
C VAL A 59 2.57 1.62 -8.12
N ARG A 60 2.56 1.87 -6.80
CA ARG A 60 2.67 0.84 -5.76
C ARG A 60 1.37 0.58 -4.98
N LEU A 61 0.22 0.95 -5.55
CA LEU A 61 -1.08 0.88 -4.87
C LEU A 61 -1.38 -0.54 -4.37
N SER A 62 -1.33 -0.71 -3.05
CA SER A 62 -1.46 -2.02 -2.40
C SER A 62 -2.06 -1.90 -1.02
N GLY A 63 -3.09 -2.70 -0.76
CA GLY A 63 -3.79 -2.83 0.51
C GLY A 63 -4.15 -1.48 1.12
N ASP A 64 -3.40 -1.09 2.15
CA ASP A 64 -3.55 0.18 2.85
C ASP A 64 -2.28 1.05 2.77
N PHE A 65 -2.44 2.36 2.86
CA PHE A 65 -1.36 3.34 2.82
C PHE A 65 -1.57 4.49 3.82
N LEU A 66 -0.49 5.04 4.36
CA LEU A 66 -0.56 6.16 5.28
C LEU A 66 -0.78 7.47 4.52
N CYS A 67 -1.98 8.05 4.64
CA CYS A 67 -2.31 9.36 4.07
C CYS A 67 -2.02 10.48 5.09
N ALA A 68 -0.96 11.27 4.88
CA ALA A 68 -0.63 12.39 5.76
C ALA A 68 0.19 13.49 5.04
N PRO A 69 -0.32 14.74 4.91
CA PRO A 69 -1.65 15.20 5.33
C PRO A 69 -2.78 14.57 4.48
N PHE A 70 -4.02 14.67 4.97
CA PHE A 70 -5.17 14.16 4.24
C PHE A 70 -5.51 15.05 3.04
N SER A 71 -5.81 14.42 1.89
CA SER A 71 -6.22 15.10 0.66
C SER A 71 -5.14 16.05 0.09
N ARG A 72 -5.57 17.16 -0.51
CA ARG A 72 -4.70 18.23 -1.01
C ARG A 72 -4.12 19.01 0.16
N SER A 73 -2.79 19.10 0.20
CA SER A 73 -2.11 20.03 1.10
C SER A 73 -2.21 21.46 0.54
N ASP A 74 -2.78 22.37 1.33
CA ASP A 74 -3.02 23.78 0.97
C ASP A 74 -2.12 24.77 1.74
N VAL A 75 -1.36 24.27 2.72
CA VAL A 75 -0.40 25.07 3.50
C VAL A 75 1.03 24.87 2.99
N GLU A 76 1.47 23.63 2.86
CA GLU A 76 2.80 23.26 2.33
C GLU A 76 2.64 22.35 1.13
N GLU A 77 3.38 22.59 0.04
CA GLU A 77 3.25 21.78 -1.16
C GLU A 77 3.63 20.31 -0.90
N ALA A 78 2.71 19.41 -1.21
CA ALA A 78 2.88 17.98 -1.09
C ALA A 78 2.04 17.27 -2.17
N PRO A 79 2.42 16.05 -2.59
CA PRO A 79 1.60 15.25 -3.50
C PRO A 79 0.25 14.93 -2.87
N LEU A 80 -0.72 14.52 -3.70
CA LEU A 80 -2.02 14.05 -3.22
C LEU A 80 -1.80 12.90 -2.21
N HIS A 81 -2.47 12.97 -1.06
CA HIS A 81 -2.30 12.03 0.07
C HIS A 81 -0.98 12.17 0.85
N GLY A 82 -0.19 13.20 0.56
CA GLY A 82 1.03 13.54 1.27
C GLY A 82 2.21 12.63 0.97
N TRP A 83 3.36 12.96 1.56
CA TRP A 83 4.63 12.27 1.31
C TRP A 83 4.62 10.78 1.68
N PRO A 84 4.00 10.32 2.79
CA PRO A 84 4.04 8.91 3.16
C PRO A 84 3.34 8.00 2.14
N ALA A 85 2.24 8.47 1.52
CA ALA A 85 1.55 7.71 0.47
C ALA A 85 2.30 7.69 -0.88
N ASN A 86 3.35 8.50 -1.02
CA ASN A 86 4.10 8.71 -2.25
C ASN A 86 5.62 8.45 -2.07
N SER A 87 6.01 7.76 -1.00
CA SER A 87 7.40 7.36 -0.76
C SER A 87 7.90 6.37 -1.83
N ARG A 88 9.22 6.32 -2.05
CA ARG A 88 9.85 5.51 -3.10
C ARG A 88 10.77 4.43 -2.58
#